data_AF-A0A8D7AD47-F1
#
_entry.id   AF-A0A8D7AD47-F1
#
_cell.length_a   1.000
_cell.length_b   1.000
_cell.length_c   1.000
_cell.angle_alpha   90.00
_cell.angle_beta   90.00
_cell.angle_gamma   90.00
#
_symmetry.space_group_name_H-M   'P 1'
#
loop_
_entity.id
_entity.type
_entity.pdbx_description
1 polymer ?
#
loop_
_entity_poly.entity_id
_entity_poly.type
_entity_poly.pdbx_seq_one_letter_code
_entity_poly.pdbx_strand_id
1 'polypeptide(L)'
;PILGVSAAASQQAREREREGEEMIIPVRCFTCGKVIGNKWDTYLDLLQADYTEGDALDALGLVRYCCRRMLMTHVDLIEKLLNYNS
;
A
#
# COMPACT_ATOMS: atom_id res chain seq x y z
N PRO A 1 -33.65 12.66 24.21
CA PRO A 1 -34.07 13.73 23.28
C PRO A 1 -33.16 14.96 23.48
N ILE A 2 -32.33 15.39 22.54
CA ILE A 2 -32.30 15.23 21.09
C ILE A 2 -30.96 15.86 20.68
N LEU A 3 -30.34 15.32 19.61
CA LEU A 3 -29.13 15.80 18.90
C LEU A 3 -27.80 15.35 19.53
N GLY A 4 -27.02 14.40 19.00
CA GLY A 4 -26.96 13.75 17.69
C GLY A 4 -25.49 13.36 17.47
N VAL A 5 -25.03 12.17 17.81
CA VAL A 5 -24.95 10.96 16.94
C VAL A 5 -24.68 11.24 15.45
N SER A 6 -23.91 12.28 15.10
CA SER A 6 -23.58 12.61 13.69
C SER A 6 -22.10 12.77 13.37
N ALA A 7 -21.18 12.35 14.26
CA ALA A 7 -19.76 12.25 13.89
C ALA A 7 -19.38 10.88 13.26
N ALA A 8 -20.33 9.96 13.11
CA ALA A 8 -20.14 8.70 12.38
C ALA A 8 -20.32 8.88 10.85
N ALA A 9 -20.79 10.04 10.39
CA ALA A 9 -21.13 10.30 8.99
C ALA A 9 -19.94 10.78 8.12
N SER A 10 -18.76 11.02 8.70
CA SER A 10 -17.56 11.37 7.92
C SER A 10 -16.77 10.15 7.46
N GLN A 11 -17.04 8.95 8.01
CA GLN A 11 -16.28 7.75 7.69
C GLN A 11 -16.64 7.15 6.31
N GLN A 12 -17.87 7.35 5.82
CA GLN A 12 -18.39 6.72 4.60
C GLN A 12 -18.15 7.51 3.29
N ALA A 13 -17.52 8.71 3.35
CA ALA A 13 -17.32 9.57 2.17
C ALA A 13 -15.94 9.44 1.51
N ARG A 14 -15.07 8.54 1.95
CA ARG A 14 -13.79 8.24 1.27
C ARG A 14 -13.64 6.76 0.90
N GLU A 15 -14.74 6.05 0.74
CA GLU A 15 -14.76 4.64 0.32
C GLU A 15 -15.07 4.46 -1.18
N ARG A 16 -15.09 5.55 -1.96
CA ARG A 16 -15.22 5.50 -3.43
C ARG A 16 -13.92 5.96 -4.07
N GLU A 17 -13.40 5.12 -4.96
CA GLU A 17 -12.16 5.25 -5.75
C GLU A 17 -10.89 4.60 -5.15
N ARG A 18 -10.96 3.31 -4.79
CA ARG A 18 -9.76 2.46 -4.73
C ARG A 18 -9.92 1.21 -5.59
N GLU A 19 -10.36 1.41 -6.83
CA GLU A 19 -10.20 0.45 -7.91
C GLU A 19 -8.88 0.80 -8.62
N GLY A 20 -7.77 0.34 -8.04
CA GLY A 20 -6.49 0.30 -8.73
C GLY A 20 -6.18 -1.17 -8.99
N GLU A 21 -6.40 -1.60 -10.23
CA GLU A 21 -6.18 -2.96 -10.73
C GLU A 21 -4.81 -3.57 -10.34
N GLU A 22 -4.84 -4.90 -10.28
CA GLU A 22 -3.90 -5.81 -9.64
C GLU A 22 -2.44 -5.65 -10.05
N MET A 23 -1.54 -6.01 -9.12
CA MET A 23 -0.67 -7.19 -9.27
C MET A 23 0.32 -7.25 -8.11
N ILE A 24 0.75 -8.47 -7.76
CA ILE A 24 1.88 -8.75 -6.86
C ILE A 24 3.07 -7.82 -7.13
N ILE A 25 3.76 -7.40 -6.07
CA ILE A 25 4.92 -6.51 -6.20
C ILE A 25 5.92 -7.04 -7.21
N PRO A 26 6.40 -6.19 -8.12
CA PRO A 26 7.41 -6.62 -9.07
C PRO A 26 8.69 -7.04 -8.31
N VAL A 27 9.19 -8.23 -8.62
CA VAL A 27 10.42 -8.79 -8.02
C VAL A 27 11.59 -7.81 -8.13
N ARG A 28 11.67 -7.05 -9.24
CA ARG A 28 12.66 -6.00 -9.49
C ARG A 28 11.98 -4.71 -9.93
N CYS A 29 12.60 -3.58 -9.64
CA CYS A 29 12.15 -2.29 -10.18
C CYS A 29 12.26 -2.25 -11.70
N PHE A 30 11.19 -1.81 -12.37
CA PHE A 30 11.13 -1.67 -13.83
C PHE A 30 12.16 -0.68 -14.41
N THR A 31 12.66 0.26 -13.61
CA THR A 31 13.65 1.25 -14.07
C THR A 31 15.07 0.88 -13.63
N CYS A 32 15.24 0.57 -12.34
CA CYS A 32 16.57 0.42 -11.73
C CYS A 32 17.08 -1.03 -11.69
N GLY A 33 16.23 -2.04 -11.93
CA GLY A 33 16.55 -3.46 -11.83
C GLY A 33 16.88 -3.96 -10.41
N LYS A 34 16.84 -3.07 -9.40
CA LYS A 34 17.06 -3.42 -7.98
C LYS A 34 15.97 -4.38 -7.51
N VAL A 35 16.35 -5.38 -6.72
CA VAL A 35 15.40 -6.33 -6.11
C VAL A 35 14.53 -5.59 -5.08
N ILE A 36 13.22 -5.74 -5.21
CA ILE A 36 12.20 -5.05 -4.41
C ILE A 36 11.20 -6.02 -3.78
N GLY A 37 10.89 -7.15 -4.43
CA GLY A 37 9.84 -8.06 -3.95
C GLY A 37 10.02 -8.53 -2.50
N ASN A 38 11.26 -8.66 -2.03
CA ASN A 38 11.57 -9.09 -0.67
C ASN A 38 11.43 -8.00 0.41
N LYS A 39 11.01 -6.80 0.06
CA LYS A 39 10.96 -5.64 0.98
C LYS A 39 9.55 -5.23 1.36
N TRP A 40 8.53 -5.84 0.75
CA TRP A 40 7.14 -5.48 0.99
C TRP A 40 6.69 -5.78 2.40
N ASP A 41 6.95 -6.99 2.88
CA ASP A 41 6.51 -7.42 4.20
C ASP A 41 7.12 -6.52 5.27
N THR A 42 8.43 -6.24 5.17
CA THR A 42 9.11 -5.29 6.07
C THR A 42 8.57 -3.87 5.95
N TYR A 43 8.13 -3.43 4.77
CA TYR A 43 7.48 -2.13 4.60
C TYR A 43 6.15 -2.08 5.34
N LEU A 44 5.33 -3.12 5.25
CA LEU A 44 4.07 -3.23 6.00
C LEU A 44 4.30 -3.28 7.51
N ASP A 45 5.29 -4.04 7.98
CA ASP A 45 5.65 -4.11 9.40
C ASP A 45 6.05 -2.73 9.94
N LEU A 46 6.79 -1.95 9.15
CA LEU A 46 7.19 -0.58 9.52
C LEU A 46 6.00 0.37 9.59
N LEU A 47 5.05 0.28 8.64
CA LEU A 47 3.83 1.07 8.68
C LEU A 47 2.93 0.69 9.88
N GLN A 48 2.88 -0.60 10.24
CA GLN A 48 2.18 -1.05 11.45
C GLN A 48 2.84 -0.56 12.73
N ALA A 49 4.15 -0.32 12.70
CA ALA A 49 4.93 0.27 13.79
C ALA A 49 4.85 1.81 13.85
N ASP A 50 3.86 2.44 13.21
CA ASP A 50 3.62 3.89 13.15
C ASP A 50 4.77 4.72 12.50
N TYR A 51 5.58 4.10 11.62
CA TYR A 51 6.54 4.87 10.82
C TYR A 51 5.84 5.64 9.70
N THR A 52 6.39 6.80 9.34
CA THR A 52 5.95 7.50 8.13
C THR A 52 6.38 6.74 6.88
N GLU A 53 5.60 6.82 5.80
CA GLU A 53 5.91 6.15 4.52
C GLU A 53 7.31 6.50 4.01
N GLY A 54 7.73 7.77 4.19
CA GLY A 54 9.06 8.24 3.81
C GLY A 54 10.17 7.55 4.61
N ASP A 55 10.05 7.56 5.93
CA ASP A 55 11.04 6.97 6.85
C ASP A 55 11.14 5.46 6.67
N ALA A 56 10.01 4.78 6.42
CA ALA A 56 9.99 3.35 6.14
C ALA A 56 10.76 3.01 4.85
N LEU A 57 10.60 3.81 3.79
CA LEU A 57 11.35 3.63 2.54
C LEU A 57 12.85 3.92 2.70
N ASP A 58 13.20 4.86 3.56
CA ASP A 58 14.58 5.17 3.92
C ASP A 58 15.23 4.04 4.72
N ALA A 59 14.52 3.48 5.71
CA ALA A 59 14.96 2.33 6.48
C ALA A 59 15.22 1.09 5.60
N LEU A 60 14.43 0.92 4.53
CA LEU A 60 14.62 -0.14 3.53
C LEU A 60 15.78 0.12 2.54
N GLY A 61 16.46 1.26 2.63
CA GLY A 61 17.58 1.61 1.76
C GLY A 61 17.17 1.86 0.30
N LEU A 62 15.96 2.38 0.08
CA LEU A 62 15.43 2.71 -1.25
C LEU A 62 15.70 4.18 -1.61
N VAL A 63 16.97 4.56 -1.78
CA VAL A 63 17.35 5.95 -2.09
C VAL A 63 16.77 6.52 -3.39
N ARG A 64 16.63 5.72 -4.45
CA ARG A 64 16.16 6.22 -5.75
C ARG A 64 14.63 6.24 -5.83
N TYR A 65 14.07 7.34 -6.33
CA TYR A 65 12.63 7.53 -6.53
C TYR A 65 11.99 6.42 -7.38
N CYS A 66 12.69 5.91 -8.38
CA CYS A 66 12.17 4.85 -9.25
C CYS A 66 11.92 3.53 -8.51
N CYS A 67 12.74 3.22 -7.51
CA CYS A 67 12.60 2.03 -6.71
C CYS A 67 11.53 2.27 -5.59
N ARG A 68 11.36 3.51 -5.07
CA ARG A 68 10.29 3.87 -4.11
C ARG A 68 8.89 3.78 -4.68
N ARG A 69 8.70 4.24 -5.93
CA ARG A 69 7.41 4.19 -6.62
C ARG A 69 6.80 2.78 -6.62
N MET A 70 7.63 1.75 -6.72
CA MET A 70 7.16 0.35 -6.75
C MET A 70 6.49 -0.09 -5.45
N LEU A 71 6.84 0.49 -4.30
CA LEU A 71 6.18 0.18 -3.02
C LEU A 71 5.05 1.17 -2.71
N MET A 72 5.26 2.46 -2.97
CA MET A 72 4.27 3.50 -2.64
C MET A 72 2.95 3.34 -3.39
N THR A 73 3.00 2.88 -4.64
CA THR A 73 1.80 2.72 -5.48
C THR A 73 1.36 1.27 -5.62
N HIS A 74 1.94 0.34 -4.86
CA HIS A 74 1.52 -1.06 -4.93
C HIS A 74 0.18 -1.24 -4.20
N VAL A 75 -0.73 -1.96 -4.85
CA VAL A 75 -2.01 -2.39 -4.27
C VAL A 75 -2.04 -3.92 -4.37
N ASP A 76 -2.10 -4.58 -3.22
CA ASP A 76 -2.24 -6.03 -3.18
C ASP A 76 -3.69 -6.42 -3.39
N LEU A 77 -3.99 -6.96 -4.57
CA LEU A 77 -5.33 -7.42 -4.96
C LEU A 77 -5.38 -8.94 -5.16
N ILE A 78 -4.29 -9.66 -4.88
CA ILE A 78 -4.23 -11.10 -5.12
C ILE A 78 -5.24 -11.87 -4.28
N GLU A 79 -5.44 -11.43 -3.03
CA GLU A 79 -6.42 -12.03 -2.11
C GLU A 79 -7.84 -11.91 -2.65
N LYS A 80 -8.18 -10.78 -3.26
CA LYS A 80 -9.53 -10.56 -3.81
C LYS A 80 -9.76 -11.41 -5.06
N LEU A 81 -8.75 -11.57 -5.91
CA LEU A 81 -8.84 -12.39 -7.11
C LEU A 81 -9.02 -13.88 -6.83
N LEU A 82 -8.33 -14.42 -5.82
CA LEU A 82 -8.41 -15.85 -5.48
C LEU A 82 -9.84 -16.31 -5.18
N ASN A 83 -10.69 -15.39 -4.70
CA ASN A 83 -12.09 -15.64 -4.40
C ASN A 83 -12.99 -15.75 -5.64
N TYR A 84 -12.52 -15.37 -6.83
CA TYR A 84 -13.27 -15.41 -8.09
C TYR A 84 -12.81 -16.53 -9.03
N ASN A 85 -11.84 -17.34 -8.61
CA ASN A 85 -11.43 -18.51 -9.37
C ASN A 85 -12.52 -19.59 -9.28
N SER A 86 -13.28 -19.74 -10.35
CA SER A 86 -14.16 -20.92 -10.56
C SER A 86 -13.40 -22.23 -10.37
#